data_AF-A0A5E3WLX8-F1
#
_entry.id   AF-A0A5E3WLX8-F1
#
_cell.length_a   1.000
_cell.length_b   1.000
_cell.length_c   1.000
_cell.angle_alpha   90.00
_cell.angle_beta   90.00
_cell.angle_gamma   90.00
#
_symmetry.space_group_name_H-M   'P 1'
#
loop_
_entity.id
_entity.type
_entity.pdbx_description
1 polymer ?
#
loop_
_entity_poly.entity_id
_entity_poly.type
_entity_poly.pdbx_seq_one_letter_code
_entity_poly.pdbx_strand_id
1 'polypeptide(L)'
;MHSMPTFYAPGFPFMHKIREGPTSALEHIRTLYRTPTFLDMPKPVSDDPDTIALAIEPELKRACFESEILLLFADMMNDPAFMRHSSLFALSVARCTQILFRAWLLDLLDKNENRFPPKMTLMSIDSAATFWHKLESACTTFWNDRAFISGLRDRNTGVILAELQGILCTLHTMKLQSAIMGRLRSKPDISTALVKTAVLFFVLSHINIVGKAEDYFRRIYTGSCEGTLALLSYMFAMRRHHRTSGDADALSKYDQALAEIMQDVGAGPLLRAILEGMMQARLANGFLRLRDCLSVCSELYHDSGEASFREVYLQMPVQPTMKAMLKPMMPHSVNGDDPETDRPALQTYEIAWNHMSIIGTALRTGGISPSLIDLGFVWGLMLECVTALMETSIKIHLNEHMDVDSRNEDVATLAPYLQSFETSLHDGMRIWIDGARGSKDSGLGGGFPKTTVDRLVDRRLEGASMWYGFIATTRGRFPSGTITVPSVTRLLDMWMEWGTALGLDEEKERVWQAACTCSWRACINSIVPAPKPLMVCKGCHETRYCSAACQKSDWKQGGHRVKCRRLKA
;
A
#
# COMPACT_ATOMS: atom_id res chain seq x y z
N MET A 1 44.32 1.02 -25.24
CA MET A 1 44.85 -0.37 -25.26
C MET A 1 45.37 -0.71 -23.87
N HIS A 2 44.49 -1.17 -22.98
CA HIS A 2 44.88 -1.85 -21.75
C HIS A 2 44.09 -3.15 -21.69
N SER A 3 44.82 -4.25 -21.72
CA SER A 3 44.32 -5.62 -21.72
C SER A 3 43.75 -5.98 -20.35
N MET A 4 42.46 -6.35 -20.31
CA MET A 4 41.90 -7.08 -19.17
C MET A 4 42.52 -8.49 -19.08
N PRO A 5 42.77 -9.01 -17.87
CA PRO A 5 43.28 -10.36 -17.71
C PRO A 5 42.20 -11.38 -18.04
N THR A 6 42.48 -12.25 -19.01
CA THR A 6 41.69 -13.43 -19.36
C THR A 6 41.77 -14.46 -18.23
N PHE A 7 40.80 -14.44 -17.32
CA PHE A 7 40.52 -15.55 -16.40
C PHE A 7 39.53 -16.52 -17.07
N TYR A 8 40.02 -17.40 -17.95
CA TYR A 8 39.29 -18.61 -18.35
C TYR A 8 40.30 -19.74 -18.55
N ALA A 9 40.57 -20.50 -17.48
CA ALA A 9 41.22 -21.80 -17.57
C ALA A 9 40.13 -22.87 -17.84
N PRO A 10 40.32 -23.78 -18.81
CA PRO A 10 39.39 -24.86 -19.06
C PRO A 10 39.60 -25.97 -18.02
N GLY A 11 38.59 -26.19 -17.17
CA GLY A 11 38.56 -27.33 -16.24
C GLY A 11 38.28 -26.94 -14.79
N PHE A 12 37.11 -26.33 -14.53
CA PHE A 12 36.66 -26.19 -13.14
C PHE A 12 36.15 -27.56 -12.61
N PRO A 13 36.66 -28.06 -11.46
CA PRO A 13 36.19 -29.28 -10.79
C PRO A 13 34.68 -29.32 -10.55
N PHE A 14 34.06 -28.14 -10.53
CA PHE A 14 32.64 -27.89 -10.41
C PHE A 14 31.78 -28.57 -11.50
N MET A 15 32.22 -28.57 -12.76
CA MET A 15 31.47 -29.18 -13.87
C MET A 15 31.40 -30.71 -13.75
N HIS A 16 32.37 -31.32 -13.08
CA HIS A 16 32.36 -32.76 -12.82
C HIS A 16 31.32 -33.13 -11.75
N LYS A 17 31.10 -32.25 -10.75
CA LYS A 17 30.14 -32.45 -9.67
C LYS A 17 28.69 -32.28 -10.13
N ILE A 18 28.40 -31.37 -11.05
CA ILE A 18 27.04 -31.24 -11.62
C ILE A 18 26.65 -32.48 -12.43
N ARG A 19 27.62 -33.13 -13.10
CA ARG A 19 27.40 -34.42 -13.77
C ARG A 19 27.09 -35.58 -12.82
N GLU A 20 27.35 -35.44 -11.52
CA GLU A 20 27.03 -36.47 -10.52
C GLU A 20 25.54 -36.48 -10.11
N GLY A 21 24.71 -35.63 -10.72
CA GLY A 21 23.25 -35.68 -10.62
C GLY A 21 22.62 -34.64 -9.67
N PRO A 22 21.28 -34.62 -9.56
CA PRO A 22 20.52 -33.58 -8.85
C PRO A 22 20.91 -33.42 -7.37
N THR A 23 21.34 -34.49 -6.72
CA THR A 23 21.83 -34.46 -5.32
C THR A 23 23.07 -33.57 -5.14
N SER A 24 23.97 -33.55 -6.12
CA SER A 24 25.18 -32.71 -6.07
C SER A 24 24.86 -31.23 -6.32
N ALA A 25 23.92 -30.95 -7.23
CA ALA A 25 23.37 -29.61 -7.40
C ALA A 25 22.69 -29.10 -6.11
N LEU A 26 21.92 -29.95 -5.42
CA LEU A 26 21.31 -29.63 -4.13
C LEU A 26 22.35 -29.32 -3.06
N GLU A 27 23.41 -30.12 -2.94
CA GLU A 27 24.47 -29.85 -1.97
C GLU A 27 25.28 -28.61 -2.32
N HIS A 28 25.46 -28.29 -3.59
CA HIS A 28 26.09 -27.04 -4.00
C HIS A 28 25.22 -25.82 -3.67
N ILE A 29 23.94 -25.87 -4.02
CA ILE A 29 22.97 -24.84 -3.65
C ILE A 29 22.95 -24.70 -2.12
N ARG A 30 22.89 -25.81 -1.35
CA ARG A 30 23.03 -25.79 0.11
C ARG A 30 24.34 -25.18 0.61
N THR A 31 25.47 -25.42 -0.06
CA THR A 31 26.78 -24.87 0.33
C THR A 31 26.81 -23.36 0.19
N LEU A 32 26.15 -22.78 -0.82
CA LEU A 32 25.98 -21.33 -0.94
C LEU A 32 25.29 -20.73 0.31
N TYR A 33 24.45 -21.50 1.01
CA TYR A 33 23.76 -21.06 2.25
C TYR A 33 24.46 -21.47 3.54
N ARG A 34 25.12 -22.65 3.56
CA ARG A 34 25.58 -23.27 4.80
C ARG A 34 26.84 -22.69 5.38
N THR A 35 27.48 -21.68 4.78
CA THR A 35 28.71 -21.08 5.32
C THR A 35 28.38 -20.18 6.52
N PRO A 36 28.58 -20.62 7.79
CA PRO A 36 28.34 -19.80 8.97
C PRO A 36 29.63 -19.03 9.36
N THR A 37 30.67 -19.06 8.51
CA THR A 37 32.04 -18.59 8.81
C THR A 37 32.63 -17.72 7.71
N PHE A 38 31.81 -16.87 7.06
CA PHE A 38 32.32 -15.72 6.30
C PHE A 38 32.29 -14.48 7.20
N LEU A 39 33.18 -14.47 8.21
CA LEU A 39 33.46 -13.30 9.04
C LEU A 39 34.41 -12.29 8.37
N ASP A 40 34.92 -12.57 7.16
CA ASP A 40 35.86 -11.69 6.44
C ASP A 40 35.43 -11.32 5.00
N MET A 41 34.19 -11.61 4.58
CA MET A 41 33.63 -10.95 3.40
C MET A 41 32.99 -9.62 3.83
N PRO A 42 33.32 -8.47 3.21
CA PRO A 42 32.95 -7.16 3.74
C PRO A 42 31.45 -6.84 3.79
N LYS A 43 30.56 -7.71 3.27
CA LYS A 43 29.10 -7.53 3.31
C LYS A 43 28.39 -8.89 3.37
N PRO A 44 27.37 -9.06 4.24
CA PRO A 44 26.49 -10.23 4.18
C PRO A 44 25.85 -10.29 2.79
N VAL A 45 25.92 -11.45 2.13
CA VAL A 45 25.14 -11.72 0.91
C VAL A 45 23.67 -11.49 1.27
N SER A 46 22.99 -10.67 0.47
CA SER A 46 21.59 -10.33 0.68
C SER A 46 20.75 -11.59 0.83
N ASP A 47 19.90 -11.67 1.85
CA ASP A 47 18.94 -12.77 2.03
C ASP A 47 17.84 -12.77 0.94
N ASP A 48 17.83 -11.74 0.09
CA ASP A 48 16.93 -11.54 -1.02
C ASP A 48 17.10 -12.60 -2.14
N PRO A 49 16.06 -13.39 -2.45
CA PRO A 49 16.05 -14.38 -3.52
C PRO A 49 16.35 -13.80 -4.90
N ASP A 50 15.98 -12.54 -5.19
CA ASP A 50 16.25 -11.92 -6.48
C ASP A 50 17.77 -11.64 -6.63
N THR A 51 18.40 -11.10 -5.58
CA THR A 51 19.87 -10.92 -5.52
C THR A 51 20.60 -12.25 -5.69
N ILE A 52 20.16 -13.30 -5.00
CA ILE A 52 20.78 -14.63 -5.12
C ILE A 52 20.56 -15.22 -6.52
N ALA A 53 19.36 -15.07 -7.07
CA ALA A 53 19.01 -15.55 -8.42
C ALA A 53 19.87 -14.89 -9.51
N LEU A 54 20.19 -13.61 -9.37
CA LEU A 54 21.12 -12.88 -10.25
C LEU A 54 22.57 -13.34 -10.08
N ALA A 55 22.95 -13.78 -8.88
CA ALA A 55 24.29 -14.26 -8.57
C ALA A 55 24.55 -15.72 -8.98
N ILE A 56 23.53 -16.47 -9.41
CA ILE A 56 23.71 -17.85 -9.89
C ILE A 56 24.52 -17.83 -11.19
N GLU A 57 25.66 -18.54 -11.19
CA GLU A 57 26.48 -18.73 -12.38
C GLU A 57 25.65 -19.28 -13.56
N PRO A 58 25.78 -18.72 -14.78
CA PRO A 58 24.97 -19.13 -15.94
C PRO A 58 24.99 -20.63 -16.23
N GLU A 59 26.12 -21.31 -16.03
CA GLU A 59 26.27 -22.75 -16.22
C GLU A 59 25.49 -23.56 -15.18
N LEU A 60 25.54 -23.16 -13.90
CA LEU A 60 24.76 -23.79 -12.84
C LEU A 60 23.27 -23.59 -13.09
N LYS A 61 22.87 -22.36 -13.45
CA LYS A 61 21.50 -22.03 -13.83
C LYS A 61 21.04 -23.00 -14.92
N ARG A 62 21.76 -23.07 -16.05
CA ARG A 62 21.44 -23.97 -17.16
C ARG A 62 21.31 -25.43 -16.71
N ALA A 63 22.28 -25.94 -15.95
CA ALA A 63 22.26 -27.32 -15.48
C ALA A 63 21.05 -27.64 -14.58
N CYS A 64 20.66 -26.71 -13.70
CA CYS A 64 19.47 -26.87 -12.86
C CYS A 64 18.19 -27.02 -13.70
N PHE A 65 18.02 -26.22 -14.76
CA PHE A 65 16.85 -26.31 -15.63
C PHE A 65 16.89 -27.52 -16.57
N GLU A 66 18.06 -27.85 -17.14
CA GLU A 66 18.24 -29.05 -17.98
C GLU A 66 18.01 -30.36 -17.21
N SER A 67 18.32 -30.38 -15.91
CA SER A 67 18.07 -31.52 -15.04
C SER A 67 16.64 -31.57 -14.48
N GLU A 68 15.77 -30.65 -14.90
CA GLU A 68 14.38 -30.54 -14.46
C GLU A 68 14.20 -30.48 -12.93
N ILE A 69 15.16 -29.89 -12.21
CA ILE A 69 15.18 -29.90 -10.73
C ILE A 69 13.93 -29.25 -10.12
N LEU A 70 13.35 -28.26 -10.81
CA LEU A 70 12.11 -27.61 -10.39
C LEU A 70 10.91 -28.57 -10.44
N LEU A 71 10.86 -29.50 -11.40
CA LEU A 71 9.81 -30.53 -11.43
C LEU A 71 9.93 -31.47 -10.22
N LEU A 72 11.15 -31.89 -9.90
CA LEU A 72 11.42 -32.70 -8.72
C LEU A 72 11.00 -31.99 -7.43
N PHE A 73 11.30 -30.70 -7.29
CA PHE A 73 10.86 -29.93 -6.12
C PHE A 73 9.35 -29.76 -6.04
N ALA A 74 8.68 -29.55 -7.17
CA ALA A 74 7.22 -29.50 -7.20
C ALA A 74 6.61 -30.83 -6.77
N ASP A 75 7.20 -31.96 -7.16
CA ASP A 75 6.77 -33.29 -6.69
C ASP A 75 7.00 -33.47 -5.19
N MET A 76 8.15 -33.04 -4.66
CA MET A 76 8.42 -33.07 -3.22
C MET A 76 7.41 -32.24 -2.43
N MET A 77 7.04 -31.06 -2.93
CA MET A 77 6.03 -30.20 -2.30
C MET A 77 4.61 -30.76 -2.42
N ASN A 78 4.34 -31.56 -3.44
CA ASN A 78 3.06 -32.22 -3.64
C ASN A 78 2.85 -33.45 -2.73
N ASP A 79 3.92 -33.96 -2.10
CA ASP A 79 3.83 -35.04 -1.12
C ASP A 79 3.02 -34.57 0.12
N PRO A 80 1.95 -35.28 0.51
CA PRO A 80 1.21 -34.96 1.74
C PRO A 80 2.09 -34.93 3.00
N ALA A 81 3.20 -35.65 3.04
CA ALA A 81 4.15 -35.64 4.15
C ALA A 81 5.15 -34.47 4.11
N PHE A 82 5.15 -33.62 3.07
CA PHE A 82 6.12 -32.52 2.91
C PHE A 82 6.30 -31.68 4.17
N MET A 83 5.19 -31.18 4.73
CA MET A 83 5.20 -30.35 5.95
C MET A 83 5.40 -31.15 7.25
N ARG A 84 5.38 -32.50 7.18
CA ARG A 84 5.64 -33.42 8.29
C ARG A 84 7.11 -33.82 8.40
N HIS A 85 7.92 -33.58 7.37
CA HIS A 85 9.36 -33.79 7.42
C HIS A 85 10.07 -32.75 8.30
N SER A 86 11.39 -32.91 8.46
CA SER A 86 12.23 -31.92 9.13
C SER A 86 12.01 -30.51 8.55
N SER A 87 11.80 -29.52 9.41
CA SER A 87 11.59 -28.13 8.99
C SER A 87 12.76 -27.60 8.14
N LEU A 88 13.98 -28.06 8.39
CA LEU A 88 15.15 -27.74 7.57
C LEU A 88 15.07 -28.32 6.15
N PHE A 89 14.47 -29.51 5.99
CA PHE A 89 14.26 -30.10 4.67
C PHE A 89 13.25 -29.27 3.87
N ALA A 90 12.06 -29.02 4.45
CA ALA A 90 11.02 -28.23 3.79
C ALA A 90 11.52 -26.81 3.45
N LEU A 91 12.25 -26.17 4.36
CA LEU A 91 12.86 -24.87 4.12
C LEU A 91 13.86 -24.90 2.96
N SER A 92 14.71 -25.94 2.91
CA SER A 92 15.69 -26.08 1.82
C SER A 92 14.98 -26.18 0.46
N VAL A 93 13.96 -27.04 0.36
CA VAL A 93 13.20 -27.25 -0.88
C VAL A 93 12.48 -25.97 -1.30
N ALA A 94 11.76 -25.32 -0.38
CA ALA A 94 11.03 -24.09 -0.66
C ALA A 94 11.98 -22.98 -1.14
N ARG A 95 13.07 -22.73 -0.43
CA ARG A 95 14.02 -21.66 -0.78
C ARG A 95 14.75 -21.91 -2.09
N CYS A 96 15.22 -23.14 -2.32
CA CYS A 96 15.86 -23.51 -3.59
C CYS A 96 14.88 -23.35 -4.76
N THR A 97 13.62 -23.75 -4.57
CA THR A 97 12.57 -23.57 -5.57
C THR A 97 12.34 -22.09 -5.85
N GLN A 98 12.16 -21.26 -4.81
CA GLN A 98 11.93 -19.83 -4.98
C GLN A 98 13.06 -19.17 -5.76
N ILE A 99 14.31 -19.49 -5.43
CA ILE A 99 15.49 -18.86 -6.04
C ILE A 99 15.65 -19.26 -7.50
N LEU A 100 15.54 -20.55 -7.82
CA LEU A 100 15.56 -20.99 -9.21
C LEU A 100 14.39 -20.40 -9.98
N PHE A 101 13.22 -20.29 -9.35
CA PHE A 101 12.04 -19.75 -9.98
C PHE A 101 12.15 -18.23 -10.25
N ARG A 102 12.76 -17.47 -9.32
CA ARG A 102 13.14 -16.06 -9.55
C ARG A 102 14.17 -15.93 -10.66
N ALA A 103 15.15 -16.83 -10.71
CA ALA A 103 16.14 -16.85 -11.78
C ALA A 103 15.49 -17.09 -13.16
N TRP A 104 14.42 -17.89 -13.21
CA TRP A 104 13.60 -18.07 -14.41
C TRP A 104 12.80 -16.82 -14.76
N LEU A 105 12.10 -16.21 -13.80
CA LEU A 105 11.35 -14.96 -14.02
C LEU A 105 12.25 -13.85 -14.57
N LEU A 106 13.43 -13.65 -13.98
CA LEU A 106 14.37 -12.62 -14.42
C LEU A 106 14.90 -12.87 -15.84
N ASP A 107 15.13 -14.14 -16.23
CA ASP A 107 15.49 -14.50 -17.62
C ASP A 107 14.35 -14.20 -18.61
N LEU A 108 13.09 -14.35 -18.18
CA LEU A 108 11.94 -13.98 -19.00
C LEU A 108 11.82 -12.45 -19.17
N LEU A 109 12.11 -11.69 -18.12
CA LEU A 109 12.04 -10.22 -18.15
C LEU A 109 13.20 -9.60 -18.96
N ASP A 110 14.44 -10.07 -18.80
CA ASP A 110 15.62 -9.57 -19.53
C ASP A 110 15.47 -9.73 -21.06
N LYS A 111 14.83 -10.82 -21.51
CA LYS A 111 14.63 -11.10 -22.94
C LYS A 111 13.64 -10.15 -23.62
N ASN A 112 12.90 -9.32 -22.88
CA ASN A 112 11.96 -8.38 -23.47
C ASN A 112 12.63 -7.09 -23.99
N GLU A 113 13.85 -6.75 -23.54
CA GLU A 113 14.50 -5.47 -23.88
C GLU A 113 15.32 -5.50 -25.20
N ASN A 114 14.70 -5.82 -26.35
CA ASN A 114 15.22 -5.53 -27.71
C ASN A 114 16.18 -6.53 -28.40
N ARG A 115 16.21 -7.83 -28.07
CA ARG A 115 16.99 -8.81 -28.86
C ARG A 115 16.13 -9.77 -29.67
N PHE A 116 15.94 -9.46 -30.96
CA PHE A 116 15.63 -10.46 -31.97
C PHE A 116 16.94 -11.12 -32.45
N PRO A 117 17.02 -12.46 -32.53
CA PRO A 117 15.99 -13.46 -32.23
C PRO A 117 15.89 -13.83 -30.73
N PRO A 118 14.72 -14.30 -30.26
CA PRO A 118 14.54 -14.70 -28.87
C PRO A 118 15.48 -15.86 -28.51
N LYS A 119 16.42 -15.63 -27.58
CA LYS A 119 17.24 -16.69 -26.99
C LYS A 119 16.34 -17.74 -26.32
N MET A 120 16.67 -19.02 -26.48
CA MET A 120 16.01 -20.17 -25.81
C MET A 120 15.73 -19.84 -24.33
N THR A 121 14.49 -20.05 -23.89
CA THR A 121 14.09 -19.96 -22.48
C THR A 121 14.83 -21.01 -21.66
N LEU A 122 15.11 -20.72 -20.38
CA LEU A 122 15.77 -21.68 -19.50
C LEU A 122 14.98 -22.99 -19.36
N MET A 123 13.66 -22.91 -19.41
CA MET A 123 12.76 -24.06 -19.38
C MET A 123 11.98 -24.16 -20.70
N SER A 124 11.76 -25.39 -21.16
CA SER A 124 10.88 -25.66 -22.31
C SER A 124 9.41 -25.30 -21.98
N ILE A 125 8.57 -25.09 -22.99
CA ILE A 125 7.13 -24.81 -22.78
C ILE A 125 6.44 -25.99 -22.09
N ASP A 126 6.80 -27.23 -22.45
CA ASP A 126 6.20 -28.44 -21.89
C ASP A 126 6.61 -28.69 -20.44
N SER A 127 7.90 -28.51 -20.13
CA SER A 127 8.40 -28.59 -18.74
C SER A 127 7.79 -27.47 -17.88
N ALA A 128 7.60 -26.27 -18.44
CA ALA A 128 6.92 -25.17 -17.77
C ALA A 128 5.45 -25.50 -17.45
N ALA A 129 4.71 -26.03 -18.43
CA ALA A 129 3.33 -26.48 -18.23
C ALA A 129 3.22 -27.57 -17.16
N THR A 130 4.12 -28.55 -17.20
CA THR A 130 4.19 -29.63 -16.22
C THR A 130 4.50 -29.10 -14.82
N PHE A 131 5.42 -28.14 -14.71
CA PHE A 131 5.77 -27.50 -13.44
C PHE A 131 4.58 -26.75 -12.84
N TRP A 132 3.86 -25.97 -13.64
CA TRP A 132 2.67 -25.24 -13.18
C TRP A 132 1.60 -26.18 -12.64
N HIS A 133 1.31 -27.27 -13.36
CA HIS A 133 0.35 -28.27 -12.93
C HIS A 133 0.76 -28.93 -11.60
N LYS A 134 2.03 -29.31 -11.44
CA LYS A 134 2.54 -29.89 -10.19
C LYS A 134 2.47 -28.91 -9.02
N LEU A 135 2.78 -27.63 -9.23
CA LEU A 135 2.61 -26.60 -8.19
C LEU A 135 1.15 -26.38 -7.79
N GLU A 136 0.22 -26.38 -8.74
CA GLU A 136 -1.21 -26.28 -8.44
C GLU A 136 -1.73 -27.50 -7.66
N SER A 137 -1.24 -28.70 -8.00
CA SER A 137 -1.48 -29.91 -7.22
C SER A 137 -0.95 -29.75 -5.78
N ALA A 138 0.29 -29.26 -5.62
CA ALA A 138 0.87 -29.01 -4.30
C ALA A 138 0.04 -28.00 -3.48
N CYS A 139 -0.48 -26.94 -4.12
CA CYS A 139 -1.38 -25.99 -3.46
C CYS A 139 -2.65 -26.68 -2.93
N THR A 140 -3.20 -27.62 -3.69
CA THR A 140 -4.37 -28.42 -3.28
C THR A 140 -4.02 -29.30 -2.09
N THR A 141 -2.86 -29.97 -2.12
CA THR A 141 -2.36 -30.77 -0.99
C THR A 141 -2.18 -29.93 0.27
N PHE A 142 -1.56 -28.75 0.17
CA PHE A 142 -1.40 -27.83 1.31
C PHE A 142 -2.73 -27.33 1.86
N TRP A 143 -3.68 -26.98 1.00
CA TRP A 143 -5.01 -26.56 1.44
C TRP A 143 -5.77 -27.68 2.15
N ASN A 144 -5.68 -28.91 1.64
CA ASN A 144 -6.29 -30.06 2.28
C ASN A 144 -5.68 -30.37 3.66
N ASP A 145 -4.39 -30.07 3.85
CA ASP A 145 -3.66 -30.25 5.11
C ASP A 145 -3.61 -28.99 6.01
N ARG A 146 -4.42 -27.96 5.69
CA ARG A 146 -4.39 -26.65 6.37
C ARG A 146 -4.55 -26.70 7.89
N ALA A 147 -5.33 -27.66 8.41
CA ALA A 147 -5.53 -27.84 9.85
C ALA A 147 -4.22 -28.27 10.54
N PHE A 148 -3.47 -29.19 9.92
CA PHE A 148 -2.15 -29.59 10.40
C PHE A 148 -1.14 -28.43 10.31
N ILE A 149 -1.09 -27.75 9.17
CA ILE A 149 -0.17 -26.62 8.94
C ILE A 149 -0.42 -25.51 9.97
N SER A 150 -1.68 -25.20 10.28
CA SER A 150 -2.06 -24.21 11.31
C SER A 150 -1.64 -24.63 12.72
N GLY A 151 -1.49 -25.93 12.97
CA GLY A 151 -1.02 -26.51 14.22
C GLY A 151 0.50 -26.52 14.40
N LEU A 152 1.28 -26.24 13.36
CA LEU A 152 2.74 -26.23 13.44
C LEU A 152 3.24 -25.10 14.36
N ARG A 153 4.26 -25.40 15.18
CA ARG A 153 4.87 -24.48 16.14
C ARG A 153 6.41 -24.44 16.04
N ASP A 154 6.96 -24.90 14.93
CA ASP A 154 8.42 -24.90 14.71
C ASP A 154 8.92 -23.48 14.41
N ARG A 155 10.12 -23.14 14.91
CA ARG A 155 10.73 -21.81 14.74
C ARG A 155 10.91 -21.42 13.26
N ASN A 156 11.09 -22.39 12.37
CA ASN A 156 11.27 -22.18 10.95
C ASN A 156 9.96 -22.19 10.18
N THR A 157 8.83 -22.59 10.77
CA THR A 157 7.54 -22.67 10.06
C THR A 157 7.20 -21.36 9.39
N GLY A 158 7.31 -20.23 10.10
CA GLY A 158 7.02 -18.91 9.53
C GLY A 158 7.86 -18.58 8.28
N VAL A 159 9.15 -18.95 8.29
CA VAL A 159 10.07 -18.75 7.17
C VAL A 159 9.73 -19.70 6.01
N ILE A 160 9.45 -20.99 6.29
CA ILE A 160 9.03 -21.96 5.27
C ILE A 160 7.78 -21.46 4.54
N LEU A 161 6.78 -21.01 5.30
CA LEU A 161 5.52 -20.50 4.74
C LEU A 161 5.74 -19.23 3.92
N ALA A 162 6.64 -18.33 4.35
CA ALA A 162 7.00 -17.15 3.58
C ALA A 162 7.71 -17.49 2.26
N GLU A 163 8.60 -18.49 2.25
CA GLU A 163 9.29 -18.94 1.03
C GLU A 163 8.30 -19.61 0.06
N LEU A 164 7.44 -20.50 0.58
CA LEU A 164 6.37 -21.12 -0.20
C LEU A 164 5.43 -20.07 -0.78
N GLN A 165 5.03 -19.07 0.02
CA GLN A 165 4.24 -17.93 -0.44
C GLN A 165 4.97 -17.19 -1.58
N GLY A 166 6.27 -16.94 -1.43
CA GLY A 166 7.11 -16.35 -2.47
C GLY A 166 7.05 -17.10 -3.80
N ILE A 167 7.10 -18.43 -3.78
CA ILE A 167 6.93 -19.29 -4.98
C ILE A 167 5.57 -19.04 -5.64
N LEU A 168 4.48 -19.04 -4.86
CA LEU A 168 3.12 -18.85 -5.39
C LEU A 168 2.94 -17.46 -6.02
N CYS A 169 3.54 -16.44 -5.41
CA CYS A 169 3.55 -15.09 -5.94
C CYS A 169 4.36 -14.99 -7.24
N THR A 170 5.54 -15.63 -7.31
CA THR A 170 6.33 -15.71 -8.56
C THR A 170 5.56 -16.42 -9.67
N LEU A 171 4.85 -17.51 -9.35
CA LEU A 171 3.99 -18.22 -10.31
C LEU A 171 2.92 -17.29 -10.89
N HIS A 172 2.26 -16.51 -10.04
CA HIS A 172 1.28 -15.52 -10.46
C HIS A 172 1.89 -14.48 -11.42
N THR A 173 3.00 -13.87 -11.05
CA THR A 173 3.69 -12.88 -11.88
C THR A 173 4.09 -13.47 -13.23
N MET A 174 4.62 -14.69 -13.26
CA MET A 174 5.00 -15.35 -14.51
C MET A 174 3.81 -15.67 -15.41
N LYS A 175 2.68 -16.12 -14.84
CA LYS A 175 1.43 -16.33 -15.60
C LYS A 175 0.91 -15.03 -16.20
N LEU A 176 0.94 -13.93 -15.43
CA LEU A 176 0.52 -12.61 -15.90
C LEU A 176 1.41 -12.10 -17.03
N GLN A 177 2.74 -12.18 -16.86
CA GLN A 177 3.71 -11.76 -17.88
C GLN A 177 3.59 -12.62 -19.16
N SER A 178 3.38 -13.93 -19.02
CA SER A 178 3.21 -14.83 -20.17
C SER A 178 1.96 -14.51 -20.99
N ALA A 179 0.90 -14.03 -20.34
CA ALA A 179 -0.30 -13.56 -20.99
C ALA A 179 -0.10 -12.22 -21.72
N ILE A 180 0.60 -11.26 -21.08
CA ILE A 180 0.96 -9.97 -21.69
C ILE A 180 1.82 -10.18 -22.94
N MET A 181 2.73 -11.15 -22.91
CA MET A 181 3.60 -11.48 -24.05
C MET A 181 2.89 -12.23 -25.19
N GLY A 182 1.58 -12.49 -25.10
CA GLY A 182 0.82 -13.23 -26.11
C GLY A 182 1.28 -14.68 -26.31
N ARG A 183 2.14 -15.20 -25.41
CA ARG A 183 2.64 -16.58 -25.47
C ARG A 183 1.61 -17.58 -25.00
N LEU A 184 0.69 -17.16 -24.13
CA LEU A 184 -0.50 -17.91 -23.77
C LEU A 184 -1.68 -17.40 -24.58
N ARG A 185 -2.37 -18.31 -25.29
CA ARG A 185 -3.55 -17.99 -26.11
C ARG A 185 -4.78 -17.61 -25.26
N SER A 186 -4.75 -17.88 -23.97
CA SER A 186 -5.84 -17.61 -23.03
C SER A 186 -5.36 -16.73 -21.86
N LYS A 187 -6.30 -15.93 -21.33
CA LYS A 187 -6.11 -15.21 -20.05
C LYS A 187 -5.70 -16.23 -18.98
N PRO A 188 -4.69 -15.93 -18.15
CA PRO A 188 -4.17 -16.92 -17.22
C PRO A 188 -5.24 -17.22 -16.18
N ASP A 189 -5.72 -18.46 -16.17
CA ASP A 189 -6.60 -18.95 -15.10
C ASP A 189 -5.73 -19.20 -13.85
N ILE A 190 -6.03 -18.47 -12.78
CA ILE A 190 -5.40 -18.66 -11.49
C ILE A 190 -6.30 -19.60 -10.70
N SER A 191 -5.80 -20.81 -10.42
CA SER A 191 -6.51 -21.76 -9.60
C SER A 191 -6.86 -21.16 -8.23
N THR A 192 -8.10 -21.36 -7.80
CA THR A 192 -8.54 -20.93 -6.47
C THR A 192 -7.75 -21.62 -5.36
N ALA A 193 -7.23 -22.83 -5.58
CA ALA A 193 -6.34 -23.49 -4.64
C ALA A 193 -5.06 -22.68 -4.38
N LEU A 194 -4.50 -22.05 -5.41
CA LEU A 194 -3.31 -21.19 -5.26
C LEU A 194 -3.63 -19.98 -4.37
N VAL A 195 -4.74 -19.29 -4.63
CA VAL A 195 -5.14 -18.11 -3.82
C VAL A 195 -5.39 -18.52 -2.36
N LYS A 196 -6.18 -19.56 -2.13
CA LYS A 196 -6.48 -20.08 -0.78
C LYS A 196 -5.21 -20.40 0.00
N THR A 197 -4.28 -21.14 -0.62
CA THR A 197 -3.01 -21.53 0.00
C THR A 197 -2.08 -20.34 0.23
N ALA A 198 -1.98 -19.39 -0.72
CA ALA A 198 -1.19 -18.18 -0.54
C ALA A 198 -1.69 -17.31 0.62
N VAL A 199 -3.01 -17.22 0.80
CA VAL A 199 -3.64 -16.50 1.93
C VAL A 199 -3.39 -17.23 3.24
N LEU A 200 -3.53 -18.55 3.28
CA LEU A 200 -3.20 -19.35 4.46
C LEU A 200 -1.74 -19.11 4.89
N PHE A 201 -0.80 -19.19 3.96
CA PHE A 201 0.62 -19.00 4.24
C PHE A 201 0.94 -17.58 4.69
N PHE A 202 0.31 -16.57 4.06
CA PHE A 202 0.42 -15.17 4.48
C PHE A 202 -0.09 -14.98 5.91
N VAL A 203 -1.28 -15.47 6.25
CA VAL A 203 -1.83 -15.30 7.59
C VAL A 203 -0.97 -16.02 8.63
N LEU A 204 -0.64 -17.29 8.39
CA LEU A 204 0.18 -18.07 9.32
C LEU A 204 1.58 -17.50 9.50
N SER A 205 2.21 -16.94 8.45
CA SER A 205 3.51 -16.28 8.56
C SER A 205 3.46 -14.97 9.33
N HIS A 206 2.30 -14.28 9.39
CA HIS A 206 2.17 -13.01 10.12
C HIS A 206 1.67 -13.18 11.55
N ILE A 207 0.97 -14.26 11.89
CA ILE A 207 0.48 -14.51 13.26
C ILE A 207 1.45 -15.34 14.11
N ASN A 208 2.26 -16.22 13.50
CA ASN A 208 3.19 -17.09 14.22
C ASN A 208 4.61 -16.49 14.29
N ILE A 209 4.69 -15.24 14.74
CA ILE A 209 5.97 -14.53 14.90
C ILE A 209 6.75 -15.16 16.05
N VAL A 210 7.94 -15.70 15.76
CA VAL A 210 8.87 -16.23 16.78
C VAL A 210 10.04 -15.27 16.95
N GLY A 211 10.15 -14.66 18.14
CA GLY A 211 11.22 -13.72 18.48
C GLY A 211 10.81 -12.25 18.33
N LYS A 212 11.78 -11.36 18.10
CA LYS A 212 11.49 -9.94 17.88
C LYS A 212 10.83 -9.76 16.51
N ALA A 213 9.69 -9.09 16.47
CA ALA A 213 8.92 -8.88 15.23
C ALA A 213 9.78 -8.25 14.13
N GLU A 214 10.61 -7.25 14.45
CA GLU A 214 11.48 -6.59 13.47
C GLU A 214 12.49 -7.56 12.82
N ASP A 215 13.16 -8.39 13.61
CA ASP A 215 14.12 -9.38 13.11
C ASP A 215 13.43 -10.47 12.29
N TYR A 216 12.25 -10.91 12.73
CA TYR A 216 11.44 -11.90 12.05
C TYR A 216 10.95 -11.39 10.68
N PHE A 217 10.40 -10.18 10.67
CA PHE A 217 9.92 -9.54 9.46
C PHE A 217 11.07 -9.21 8.50
N ARG A 218 12.23 -8.76 9.00
CA ARG A 218 13.41 -8.56 8.15
C ARG A 218 13.82 -9.83 7.39
N ARG A 219 13.58 -11.02 7.95
CA ARG A 219 13.85 -12.32 7.29
C ARG A 219 12.79 -12.74 6.28
N ILE A 220 11.54 -12.32 6.48
CA ILE A 220 10.39 -12.72 5.66
C ILE A 220 10.12 -11.74 4.51
N TYR A 221 10.55 -10.49 4.65
CA TYR A 221 10.30 -9.41 3.70
C TYR A 221 11.22 -9.42 2.48
N THR A 222 11.25 -10.55 1.79
CA THR A 222 11.90 -10.71 0.48
C THR A 222 10.89 -10.64 -0.68
N GLY A 223 9.82 -9.83 -0.53
CA GLY A 223 8.82 -9.59 -1.58
C GLY A 223 7.61 -10.53 -1.63
N SER A 224 7.46 -11.47 -0.68
CA SER A 224 6.35 -12.45 -0.64
C SER A 224 4.98 -11.85 -0.29
N CYS A 225 4.95 -10.81 0.56
CA CYS A 225 3.69 -10.25 1.08
C CYS A 225 2.88 -9.49 0.03
N GLU A 226 3.56 -8.68 -0.80
CA GLU A 226 2.91 -7.92 -1.87
C GLU A 226 2.18 -8.85 -2.85
N GLY A 227 2.80 -10.00 -3.16
CA GLY A 227 2.21 -10.94 -4.10
C GLY A 227 0.93 -11.61 -3.62
N THR A 228 0.74 -11.84 -2.30
CA THR A 228 -0.52 -12.40 -1.80
C THR A 228 -1.66 -11.39 -1.87
N LEU A 229 -1.40 -10.12 -1.57
CA LEU A 229 -2.41 -9.06 -1.69
C LEU A 229 -2.78 -8.82 -3.15
N ALA A 230 -1.81 -8.92 -4.06
CA ALA A 230 -2.05 -8.89 -5.51
C ALA A 230 -2.92 -10.09 -5.97
N LEU A 231 -2.67 -11.29 -5.44
CA LEU A 231 -3.49 -12.48 -5.72
C LEU A 231 -4.93 -12.34 -5.23
N LEU A 232 -5.13 -11.81 -4.01
CA LEU A 232 -6.47 -11.51 -3.49
C LEU A 232 -7.16 -10.45 -4.33
N SER A 233 -6.47 -9.36 -4.66
CA SER A 233 -7.00 -8.30 -5.54
C SER A 233 -7.40 -8.86 -6.91
N TYR A 234 -6.58 -9.74 -7.49
CA TYR A 234 -6.92 -10.43 -8.74
C TYR A 234 -8.18 -11.28 -8.59
N MET A 235 -8.33 -12.03 -7.50
CA MET A 235 -9.53 -12.82 -7.23
C MET A 235 -10.78 -11.94 -7.19
N PHE A 236 -10.73 -10.79 -6.53
CA PHE A 236 -11.86 -9.83 -6.52
C PHE A 236 -12.14 -9.26 -7.91
N ALA A 237 -11.11 -8.91 -8.68
CA ALA A 237 -11.27 -8.44 -10.05
C ALA A 237 -11.94 -9.49 -10.96
N MET A 238 -11.57 -10.77 -10.82
CA MET A 238 -12.21 -11.87 -11.55
C MET A 238 -13.66 -12.09 -11.11
N ARG A 239 -13.97 -12.02 -9.81
CA ARG A 239 -15.35 -12.06 -9.31
C ARG A 239 -16.20 -10.96 -9.94
N ARG A 240 -15.71 -9.71 -9.95
CA ARG A 240 -16.41 -8.58 -10.59
C ARG A 240 -16.61 -8.81 -12.09
N HIS A 241 -15.59 -9.30 -12.78
CA HIS A 241 -15.69 -9.62 -14.21
C HIS A 241 -16.76 -10.68 -14.49
N HIS A 242 -16.75 -11.81 -13.79
CA HIS A 242 -17.74 -12.88 -13.99
C HIS A 242 -19.15 -12.46 -13.59
N ARG A 243 -19.29 -11.59 -12.57
CA ARG A 243 -20.57 -10.96 -12.21
C ARG A 243 -21.11 -10.10 -13.36
N THR A 244 -20.26 -9.31 -14.02
CA THR A 244 -20.67 -8.50 -15.18
C THR A 244 -20.91 -9.30 -16.46
N SER A 245 -20.20 -10.42 -16.66
CA SER A 245 -20.36 -11.26 -17.84
C SER A 245 -21.53 -12.25 -17.73
N GLY A 246 -22.09 -12.45 -16.54
CA GLY A 246 -23.14 -13.43 -16.27
C GLY A 246 -22.64 -14.88 -16.20
N ASP A 247 -21.33 -15.10 -16.02
CA ASP A 247 -20.74 -16.44 -15.88
C ASP A 247 -20.90 -16.93 -14.43
N ALA A 248 -22.07 -17.52 -14.15
CA ALA A 248 -22.47 -17.93 -12.81
C ALA A 248 -21.57 -19.04 -12.23
N ASP A 249 -21.08 -19.96 -13.07
CA ASP A 249 -20.25 -21.09 -12.64
C ASP A 249 -18.87 -20.60 -12.18
N ALA A 250 -18.23 -19.73 -12.96
CA ALA A 250 -16.94 -19.16 -12.58
C ALA A 250 -17.08 -18.25 -11.35
N LEU A 251 -18.14 -17.45 -11.26
CA LEU A 251 -18.42 -16.62 -10.08
C LEU A 251 -18.58 -17.49 -8.82
N SER A 252 -19.37 -18.56 -8.90
CA SER A 252 -19.58 -19.52 -7.81
C SER A 252 -18.28 -20.13 -7.30
N LYS A 253 -17.36 -20.50 -8.21
CA LYS A 253 -16.02 -21.03 -7.85
C LYS A 253 -15.23 -20.06 -6.97
N TYR A 254 -15.24 -18.76 -7.29
CA TYR A 254 -14.52 -17.75 -6.51
C TYR A 254 -15.24 -17.36 -5.21
N ASP A 255 -16.58 -17.33 -5.22
CA ASP A 255 -17.38 -17.11 -4.01
C ASP A 255 -17.15 -18.24 -3.00
N GLN A 256 -17.17 -19.49 -3.46
CA GLN A 256 -16.83 -20.66 -2.64
C GLN A 256 -15.41 -20.55 -2.08
N ALA A 257 -14.42 -20.18 -2.91
CA ALA A 257 -13.04 -20.05 -2.45
C ALA A 257 -12.89 -18.98 -1.36
N LEU A 258 -13.59 -17.85 -1.47
CA LEU A 258 -13.57 -16.80 -0.45
C LEU A 258 -14.27 -17.25 0.84
N ALA A 259 -15.41 -17.94 0.73
CA ALA A 259 -16.11 -18.52 1.88
C ALA A 259 -15.22 -19.52 2.64
N GLU A 260 -14.53 -20.41 1.91
CA GLU A 260 -13.56 -21.34 2.50
C GLU A 260 -12.41 -20.61 3.21
N ILE A 261 -11.87 -19.52 2.64
CA ILE A 261 -10.85 -18.69 3.32
C ILE A 261 -11.44 -18.09 4.61
N MET A 262 -12.63 -17.51 4.56
CA MET A 262 -13.25 -16.90 5.75
C MET A 262 -13.52 -17.95 6.84
N GLN A 263 -13.97 -19.14 6.46
CA GLN A 263 -14.28 -20.24 7.37
C GLN A 263 -13.01 -20.83 8.02
N ASP A 264 -11.99 -21.14 7.22
CA ASP A 264 -10.82 -21.89 7.69
C ASP A 264 -9.70 -21.00 8.24
N VAL A 265 -9.49 -19.81 7.65
CA VAL A 265 -8.46 -18.86 8.10
C VAL A 265 -9.02 -17.90 9.15
N GLY A 266 -10.28 -17.52 9.02
CA GLY A 266 -10.96 -16.58 9.92
C GLY A 266 -10.71 -15.11 9.59
N ALA A 267 -11.76 -14.29 9.72
CA ALA A 267 -11.69 -12.85 9.47
C ALA A 267 -10.67 -12.13 10.37
N GLY A 268 -10.62 -12.48 11.67
CA GLY A 268 -9.70 -11.88 12.65
C GLY A 268 -8.22 -12.10 12.32
N PRO A 269 -7.77 -13.36 12.19
CA PRO A 269 -6.40 -13.66 11.76
C PRO A 269 -6.04 -13.01 10.42
N LEU A 270 -6.94 -13.03 9.44
CA LEU A 270 -6.70 -12.39 8.14
C LEU A 270 -6.52 -10.88 8.26
N LEU A 271 -7.42 -10.17 8.94
CA LEU A 271 -7.31 -8.73 9.11
C LEU A 271 -6.05 -8.36 9.91
N ARG A 272 -5.70 -9.12 10.95
CA ARG A 272 -4.42 -8.92 11.68
C ARG A 272 -3.21 -9.05 10.75
N ALA A 273 -3.17 -10.08 9.91
CA ALA A 273 -2.08 -10.26 8.95
C ALA A 273 -2.00 -9.10 7.96
N ILE A 274 -3.13 -8.57 7.47
CA ILE A 274 -3.16 -7.40 6.58
C ILE A 274 -2.64 -6.15 7.33
N LEU A 275 -3.07 -5.91 8.57
CA LEU A 275 -2.63 -4.77 9.37
C LEU A 275 -1.12 -4.83 9.70
N GLU A 276 -0.60 -6.00 10.04
CA GLU A 276 0.85 -6.20 10.16
C GLU A 276 1.53 -5.94 8.81
N GLY A 277 0.95 -6.41 7.72
CA GLY A 277 1.41 -6.10 6.38
C GLY A 277 1.43 -4.59 6.08
N MET A 278 0.45 -3.83 6.54
CA MET A 278 0.41 -2.37 6.42
C MET A 278 1.53 -1.72 7.23
N MET A 279 1.72 -2.11 8.49
CA MET A 279 2.76 -1.54 9.37
C MET A 279 4.17 -1.66 8.79
N GLN A 280 4.38 -2.69 7.96
CA GLN A 280 5.65 -3.00 7.33
C GLN A 280 5.81 -2.36 5.94
N ALA A 281 4.79 -1.66 5.43
CA ALA A 281 4.86 -0.92 4.17
C ALA A 281 5.99 0.13 4.17
N ARG A 282 6.35 0.67 5.33
CA ARG A 282 7.50 1.59 5.47
C ARG A 282 8.83 1.02 4.94
N LEU A 283 9.00 -0.30 4.96
CA LEU A 283 10.25 -0.96 4.59
C LEU A 283 10.32 -1.33 3.10
N ALA A 284 9.19 -1.38 2.38
CA ALA A 284 9.12 -1.89 1.01
C ALA A 284 7.98 -1.22 0.22
N ASN A 285 8.33 -0.38 -0.77
CA ASN A 285 7.40 0.19 -1.76
C ASN A 285 6.15 0.87 -1.15
N GLY A 286 6.36 1.73 -0.14
CA GLY A 286 5.34 2.09 0.86
C GLY A 286 3.93 2.43 0.37
N PHE A 287 3.77 3.22 -0.71
CA PHE A 287 2.42 3.61 -1.18
C PHE A 287 1.70 2.45 -1.87
N LEU A 288 2.38 1.77 -2.79
CA LEU A 288 1.84 0.61 -3.51
C LEU A 288 1.35 -0.45 -2.53
N ARG A 289 2.16 -0.75 -1.53
CA ARG A 289 1.82 -1.76 -0.54
C ARG A 289 0.69 -1.34 0.39
N LEU A 290 0.70 -0.10 0.87
CA LEU A 290 -0.39 0.43 1.69
C LEU A 290 -1.71 0.42 0.91
N ARG A 291 -1.67 0.86 -0.37
CA ARG A 291 -2.80 0.80 -1.31
C ARG A 291 -3.35 -0.61 -1.42
N ASP A 292 -2.51 -1.61 -1.66
CA ASP A 292 -2.95 -2.99 -1.87
C ASP A 292 -3.57 -3.61 -0.61
N CYS A 293 -2.98 -3.35 0.58
CA CYS A 293 -3.57 -3.77 1.85
C CYS A 293 -4.96 -3.16 2.05
N LEU A 294 -5.08 -1.85 1.85
CA LEU A 294 -6.34 -1.14 2.02
C LEU A 294 -7.38 -1.61 1.00
N SER A 295 -6.98 -1.77 -0.27
CA SER A 295 -7.85 -2.27 -1.34
C SER A 295 -8.46 -3.62 -0.98
N VAL A 296 -7.63 -4.57 -0.56
CA VAL A 296 -8.08 -5.91 -0.13
C VAL A 296 -8.99 -5.81 1.09
N CYS A 297 -8.69 -4.96 2.08
CA CYS A 297 -9.59 -4.75 3.22
C CYS A 297 -10.96 -4.19 2.81
N SER A 298 -10.99 -3.24 1.87
CA SER A 298 -12.23 -2.64 1.37
C SER A 298 -13.07 -3.68 0.62
N GLU A 299 -12.45 -4.45 -0.27
CA GLU A 299 -13.10 -5.53 -1.00
C GLU A 299 -13.61 -6.62 -0.04
N LEU A 300 -12.85 -7.01 0.98
CA LEU A 300 -13.33 -7.95 2.00
C LEU A 300 -14.50 -7.38 2.82
N TYR A 301 -14.51 -6.08 3.12
CA TYR A 301 -15.61 -5.45 3.84
C TYR A 301 -16.91 -5.45 3.00
N HIS A 302 -16.83 -5.11 1.72
CA HIS A 302 -18.01 -5.02 0.86
C HIS A 302 -18.48 -6.37 0.33
N ASP A 303 -17.54 -7.20 -0.16
CA ASP A 303 -17.81 -8.32 -1.07
C ASP A 303 -17.48 -9.71 -0.49
N SER A 304 -17.17 -9.82 0.82
CA SER A 304 -16.96 -11.14 1.44
C SER A 304 -18.21 -12.01 1.56
N GLY A 305 -19.41 -11.41 1.54
CA GLY A 305 -20.66 -12.12 1.81
C GLY A 305 -20.85 -12.51 3.29
N GLU A 306 -19.78 -12.48 4.08
CA GLU A 306 -19.76 -12.88 5.49
C GLU A 306 -19.86 -11.67 6.42
N ALA A 307 -20.88 -11.65 7.28
CA ALA A 307 -21.06 -10.59 8.27
C ALA A 307 -19.87 -10.50 9.25
N SER A 308 -19.21 -11.63 9.51
CA SER A 308 -18.09 -11.72 10.45
C SER A 308 -16.92 -10.81 10.08
N PHE A 309 -16.62 -10.62 8.78
CA PHE A 309 -15.50 -9.75 8.41
C PHE A 309 -15.82 -8.28 8.71
N ARG A 310 -17.05 -7.83 8.43
CA ARG A 310 -17.49 -6.46 8.73
C ARG A 310 -17.42 -6.18 10.22
N GLU A 311 -17.94 -7.09 11.04
CA GLU A 311 -17.92 -6.96 12.51
C GLU A 311 -16.49 -6.87 13.05
N VAL A 312 -15.62 -7.77 12.62
CA VAL A 312 -14.19 -7.77 13.01
C VAL A 312 -13.50 -6.50 12.54
N TYR A 313 -13.75 -6.06 11.31
CA TYR A 313 -13.15 -4.85 10.75
C TYR A 313 -13.48 -3.61 11.58
N LEU A 314 -14.74 -3.44 11.97
CA LEU A 314 -15.20 -2.30 12.77
C LEU A 314 -14.71 -2.32 14.22
N GLN A 315 -14.24 -3.47 14.72
CA GLN A 315 -13.69 -3.61 16.07
C GLN A 315 -12.16 -3.49 16.12
N MET A 316 -11.47 -3.51 14.97
CA MET A 316 -10.02 -3.53 14.89
C MET A 316 -9.39 -2.13 14.67
N PRO A 317 -8.15 -1.90 15.13
CA PRO A 317 -7.49 -0.59 15.07
C PRO A 317 -6.91 -0.28 13.68
N VAL A 318 -7.77 -0.27 12.65
CA VAL A 318 -7.37 0.05 11.28
C VAL A 318 -6.90 1.50 11.17
N GLN A 319 -7.59 2.45 11.83
CA GLN A 319 -7.25 3.87 11.82
C GLN A 319 -5.85 4.19 12.37
N PRO A 320 -5.45 3.72 13.59
CA PRO A 320 -4.09 3.93 14.07
C PRO A 320 -3.01 3.39 13.12
N THR A 321 -3.27 2.25 12.48
CA THR A 321 -2.36 1.63 11.51
C THR A 321 -2.23 2.50 10.26
N MET A 322 -3.35 2.93 9.68
CA MET A 322 -3.38 3.88 8.56
C MET A 322 -2.66 5.19 8.90
N LYS A 323 -2.95 5.78 10.07
CA LYS A 323 -2.31 7.00 10.56
C LYS A 323 -0.80 6.86 10.67
N ALA A 324 -0.34 5.75 11.26
CA ALA A 324 1.07 5.48 11.40
C ALA A 324 1.75 5.38 10.03
N MET A 325 1.08 4.81 9.03
CA MET A 325 1.68 4.63 7.70
C MET A 325 1.61 5.89 6.84
N LEU A 326 0.50 6.61 6.84
CA LEU A 326 0.36 7.82 6.04
C LEU A 326 1.24 8.97 6.57
N LYS A 327 1.33 9.17 7.89
CA LYS A 327 2.01 10.34 8.48
C LYS A 327 3.47 10.55 8.00
N PRO A 328 4.36 9.54 7.96
CA PRO A 328 5.72 9.71 7.44
C PRO A 328 5.78 9.92 5.93
N MET A 329 4.72 9.55 5.21
CA MET A 329 4.63 9.63 3.76
C MET A 329 4.06 10.98 3.28
N MET A 330 3.44 11.74 4.19
CA MET A 330 2.87 13.06 3.95
C MET A 330 3.85 14.20 3.58
N PRO A 331 5.13 14.27 4.02
CA PRO A 331 5.98 15.43 3.74
C PRO A 331 6.43 15.54 2.27
N HIS A 332 6.23 14.48 1.48
CA HIS A 332 6.49 14.48 0.05
C HIS A 332 5.13 14.58 -0.62
N SER A 333 4.67 15.82 -0.82
CA SER A 333 3.51 16.13 -1.64
C SER A 333 3.59 15.36 -2.96
N VAL A 334 2.42 15.11 -3.55
CA VAL A 334 2.30 14.78 -4.97
C VAL A 334 2.94 15.95 -5.72
N ASN A 335 4.25 15.89 -5.92
CA ASN A 335 5.02 17.02 -6.44
C ASN A 335 4.63 17.24 -7.90
N GLY A 336 4.02 16.23 -8.54
CA GLY A 336 3.58 16.24 -9.92
C GLY A 336 4.74 16.10 -10.90
N ASP A 337 5.96 15.89 -10.39
CA ASP A 337 7.19 15.86 -11.18
C ASP A 337 7.49 14.45 -11.68
N ASP A 338 6.87 13.44 -11.06
CA ASP A 338 6.99 12.03 -11.43
C ASP A 338 5.63 11.31 -11.26
N PRO A 339 4.85 11.17 -12.35
CA PRO A 339 3.56 10.48 -12.34
C PRO A 339 3.61 9.05 -11.80
N GLU A 340 4.74 8.36 -11.94
CA GLU A 340 4.88 6.97 -11.48
C GLU A 340 4.96 6.92 -9.95
N THR A 341 5.40 7.99 -9.29
CA THR A 341 5.35 8.12 -7.82
C THR A 341 4.02 8.71 -7.34
N ASP A 342 3.47 9.65 -8.10
CA ASP A 342 2.26 10.39 -7.75
C ASP A 342 0.99 9.53 -7.87
N ARG A 343 0.92 8.66 -8.89
CA ARG A 343 -0.23 7.78 -9.13
C ARG A 343 -0.48 6.83 -7.96
N PRO A 344 0.49 6.05 -7.45
CA PRO A 344 0.29 5.22 -6.27
C PRO A 344 -0.12 6.03 -5.04
N ALA A 345 0.40 7.24 -4.85
CA ALA A 345 0.05 8.09 -3.73
C ALA A 345 -1.43 8.52 -3.79
N LEU A 346 -1.90 9.04 -4.93
CA LEU A 346 -3.30 9.43 -5.13
C LEU A 346 -4.26 8.26 -4.93
N GLN A 347 -3.93 7.09 -5.50
CA GLN A 347 -4.70 5.87 -5.27
C GLN A 347 -4.71 5.46 -3.80
N THR A 348 -3.59 5.62 -3.09
CA THR A 348 -3.54 5.31 -1.65
C THR A 348 -4.46 6.23 -0.86
N TYR A 349 -4.47 7.53 -1.17
CA TYR A 349 -5.38 8.49 -0.54
C TYR A 349 -6.85 8.20 -0.86
N GLU A 350 -7.16 7.87 -2.11
CA GLU A 350 -8.51 7.48 -2.53
C GLU A 350 -9.00 6.26 -1.74
N ILE A 351 -8.21 5.20 -1.65
CA ILE A 351 -8.62 3.99 -0.95
C ILE A 351 -8.66 4.23 0.57
N ALA A 352 -7.71 4.99 1.12
CA ALA A 352 -7.75 5.40 2.53
C ALA A 352 -9.04 6.19 2.83
N TRP A 353 -9.48 7.03 1.90
CA TRP A 353 -10.75 7.74 1.99
C TRP A 353 -11.96 6.82 1.91
N ASN A 354 -11.94 5.79 1.06
CA ASN A 354 -13.00 4.78 1.02
C ASN A 354 -13.17 4.07 2.38
N HIS A 355 -12.08 3.82 3.11
CA HIS A 355 -12.18 3.34 4.49
C HIS A 355 -12.81 4.35 5.45
N MET A 356 -12.58 5.65 5.24
CA MET A 356 -13.29 6.68 6.01
C MET A 356 -14.78 6.72 5.69
N SER A 357 -15.17 6.43 4.45
CA SER A 357 -16.58 6.26 4.06
C SER A 357 -17.22 5.04 4.74
N ILE A 358 -16.49 3.92 4.85
CA ILE A 358 -16.91 2.73 5.60
C ILE A 358 -17.14 3.09 7.07
N ILE A 359 -16.17 3.76 7.71
CA ILE A 359 -16.23 4.13 9.13
C ILE A 359 -17.34 5.15 9.37
N GLY A 360 -17.48 6.16 8.51
CA GLY A 360 -18.57 7.14 8.58
C GLY A 360 -19.93 6.47 8.47
N THR A 361 -20.11 5.55 7.50
CA THR A 361 -21.36 4.80 7.35
C THR A 361 -21.67 3.97 8.60
N ALA A 362 -20.69 3.23 9.11
CA ALA A 362 -20.86 2.44 10.32
C ALA A 362 -21.16 3.30 11.54
N LEU A 363 -20.53 4.47 11.67
CA LEU A 363 -20.79 5.39 12.78
C LEU A 363 -22.22 5.94 12.70
N ARG A 364 -22.69 6.25 11.49
CA ARG A 364 -24.05 6.75 11.23
C ARG A 364 -25.12 5.71 11.56
N THR A 365 -24.83 4.44 11.28
CA THR A 365 -25.77 3.32 11.52
C THR A 365 -25.61 2.69 12.91
N GLY A 366 -24.68 3.18 13.73
CA GLY A 366 -24.39 2.59 15.05
C GLY A 366 -23.63 1.26 15.01
N GLY A 367 -23.07 0.88 13.85
CA GLY A 367 -22.26 -0.33 13.67
C GLY A 367 -20.85 -0.24 14.26
N ILE A 368 -20.36 0.95 14.62
CA ILE A 368 -19.07 1.15 15.30
C ILE A 368 -19.23 2.07 16.51
N SER A 369 -18.53 1.75 17.60
CA SER A 369 -18.48 2.62 18.79
C SER A 369 -17.68 3.90 18.50
N PRO A 370 -18.19 5.09 18.87
CA PRO A 370 -17.44 6.35 18.79
C PRO A 370 -16.09 6.35 19.51
N SER A 371 -15.91 5.49 20.53
CA SER A 371 -14.67 5.39 21.29
C SER A 371 -13.53 4.75 20.49
N LEU A 372 -13.84 4.02 19.43
CA LEU A 372 -12.85 3.36 18.57
C LEU A 372 -12.35 4.28 17.44
N ILE A 373 -12.96 5.46 17.29
CA ILE A 373 -12.64 6.41 16.22
C ILE A 373 -11.68 7.48 16.76
N ASP A 374 -10.51 7.58 16.13
CA ASP A 374 -9.58 8.69 16.31
C ASP A 374 -10.05 9.88 15.45
N LEU A 375 -10.84 10.77 16.04
CA LEU A 375 -11.37 11.96 15.36
C LEU A 375 -10.28 12.94 14.93
N GLY A 376 -9.12 12.94 15.60
CA GLY A 376 -7.98 13.73 15.14
C GLY A 376 -7.37 13.17 13.86
N PHE A 377 -7.33 11.83 13.73
CA PHE A 377 -6.95 11.18 12.47
C PHE A 377 -7.98 11.43 11.36
N VAL A 378 -9.27 11.38 11.65
CA VAL A 378 -10.34 11.70 10.68
C VAL A 378 -10.12 13.07 10.07
N TRP A 379 -9.95 14.10 10.91
CA TRP A 379 -9.67 15.46 10.45
C TRP A 379 -8.37 15.56 9.65
N GLY A 380 -7.29 14.94 10.14
CA GLY A 380 -6.02 14.92 9.45
C GLY A 380 -6.16 14.32 8.05
N LEU A 381 -6.72 13.12 7.94
CA LEU A 381 -6.88 12.45 6.65
C LEU A 381 -7.81 13.23 5.71
N MET A 382 -8.93 13.77 6.22
CA MET A 382 -9.81 14.65 5.45
C MET A 382 -9.04 15.83 4.84
N LEU A 383 -8.28 16.55 5.67
CA LEU A 383 -7.49 17.70 5.24
C LEU A 383 -6.43 17.32 4.20
N GLU A 384 -5.73 16.20 4.41
CA GLU A 384 -4.72 15.70 3.46
C GLU A 384 -5.36 15.31 2.12
N CYS A 385 -6.49 14.61 2.12
CA CYS A 385 -7.19 14.22 0.91
C CYS A 385 -7.65 15.44 0.10
N VAL A 386 -8.27 16.45 0.73
CA VAL A 386 -8.68 17.68 0.03
C VAL A 386 -7.45 18.48 -0.43
N THR A 387 -6.37 18.52 0.36
CA THR A 387 -5.15 19.25 -0.02
C THR A 387 -4.48 18.59 -1.23
N ALA A 388 -4.27 17.27 -1.20
CA ALA A 388 -3.69 16.53 -2.32
C ALA A 388 -4.52 16.72 -3.61
N LEU A 389 -5.85 16.57 -3.52
CA LEU A 389 -6.73 16.75 -4.68
C LEU A 389 -6.67 18.18 -5.24
N MET A 390 -6.66 19.20 -4.37
CA MET A 390 -6.52 20.60 -4.76
C MET A 390 -5.20 20.87 -5.47
N GLU A 391 -4.08 20.42 -4.89
CA GLU A 391 -2.75 20.68 -5.43
C GLU A 391 -2.56 20.03 -6.80
N THR A 392 -2.94 18.76 -6.95
CA THR A 392 -2.88 18.06 -8.23
C THR A 392 -3.82 18.69 -9.26
N SER A 393 -5.02 19.11 -8.85
CA SER A 393 -5.98 19.81 -9.74
C SER A 393 -5.42 21.13 -10.27
N ILE A 394 -4.83 21.95 -9.40
CA ILE A 394 -4.21 23.23 -9.80
C ILE A 394 -3.07 22.96 -10.77
N LYS A 395 -2.24 21.94 -10.51
CA LYS A 395 -1.11 21.61 -11.39
C LYS A 395 -1.56 21.16 -12.77
N ILE A 396 -2.53 20.25 -12.85
CA ILE A 396 -3.10 19.80 -14.13
C ILE A 396 -3.65 21.00 -14.91
N HIS A 397 -4.44 21.85 -14.26
CA HIS A 397 -5.02 23.03 -14.91
C HIS A 397 -3.96 24.02 -15.41
N LEU A 398 -2.92 24.28 -14.62
CA LEU A 398 -1.83 25.15 -15.06
C LEU A 398 -1.12 24.57 -16.29
N ASN A 399 -0.89 23.26 -16.35
CA ASN A 399 -0.26 22.59 -17.48
C ASN A 399 -1.15 22.61 -18.75
N GLU A 400 -2.47 22.53 -18.61
CA GLU A 400 -3.42 22.64 -19.74
C GLU A 400 -3.38 24.03 -20.41
N HIS A 401 -3.06 25.06 -19.65
CA HIS A 401 -2.96 26.45 -20.11
C HIS A 401 -1.55 26.88 -20.53
N MET A 402 -0.54 26.01 -20.37
CA MET A 402 0.79 26.25 -20.92
C MET A 402 0.83 25.97 -22.43
N ASP A 403 1.83 26.55 -23.12
CA ASP A 403 2.01 26.42 -24.57
C ASP A 403 2.09 24.95 -24.99
N VAL A 404 1.55 24.62 -26.18
CA VAL A 404 1.38 23.25 -26.67
C VAL A 404 2.71 22.48 -26.68
N ASP A 405 3.81 23.18 -27.01
CA ASP A 405 5.16 22.62 -27.06
C ASP A 405 5.75 22.27 -25.67
N SER A 406 5.09 22.69 -24.57
CA SER A 406 5.52 22.44 -23.19
C SER A 406 4.59 21.51 -22.41
N ARG A 407 3.56 20.95 -23.06
CA ARG A 407 2.63 20.05 -22.40
C ARG A 407 3.33 18.77 -21.97
N ASN A 408 3.35 18.56 -20.66
CA ASN A 408 3.87 17.33 -20.11
C ASN A 408 2.83 16.19 -20.29
N GLU A 409 3.08 15.24 -21.20
CA GLU A 409 2.22 14.07 -21.48
C GLU A 409 1.90 13.28 -20.20
N ASP A 410 2.88 13.23 -19.30
CA ASP A 410 2.83 12.67 -17.96
C ASP A 410 1.62 13.12 -17.13
N VAL A 411 1.26 14.40 -17.21
CA VAL A 411 0.17 14.99 -16.42
C VAL A 411 -1.20 14.54 -16.93
N ALA A 412 -1.33 14.31 -18.24
CA ALA A 412 -2.57 13.78 -18.82
C ALA A 412 -2.87 12.36 -18.32
N THR A 413 -1.83 11.58 -17.97
CA THR A 413 -2.00 10.22 -17.42
C THR A 413 -2.61 10.21 -16.02
N LEU A 414 -2.55 11.33 -15.29
CA LEU A 414 -3.10 11.46 -13.93
C LEU A 414 -4.59 11.83 -13.90
N ALA A 415 -5.13 12.41 -14.98
CA ALA A 415 -6.50 12.94 -15.00
C ALA A 415 -7.59 11.89 -14.66
N PRO A 416 -7.56 10.65 -15.17
CA PRO A 416 -8.57 9.64 -14.82
C PRO A 416 -8.53 9.26 -13.33
N TYR A 417 -7.34 9.20 -12.74
CA TYR A 417 -7.17 8.89 -11.32
C TYR A 417 -7.65 10.04 -10.44
N LEU A 418 -7.38 11.28 -10.85
CA LEU A 418 -7.87 12.46 -10.14
C LEU A 418 -9.40 12.50 -10.16
N GLN A 419 -10.03 12.21 -11.30
CA GLN A 419 -11.49 12.16 -11.42
C GLN A 419 -12.10 11.06 -10.55
N SER A 420 -11.48 9.87 -10.53
CA SER A 420 -11.88 8.77 -9.64
C SER A 420 -11.79 9.21 -8.17
N PHE A 421 -10.67 9.80 -7.79
CA PHE A 421 -10.46 10.26 -6.42
C PHE A 421 -11.42 11.39 -6.03
N GLU A 422 -11.68 12.36 -6.91
CA GLU A 422 -12.68 13.42 -6.67
C GLU A 422 -14.07 12.83 -6.41
N THR A 423 -14.48 11.83 -7.19
CA THR A 423 -15.76 11.14 -7.04
C THR A 423 -15.85 10.42 -5.69
N SER A 424 -14.83 9.62 -5.37
CA SER A 424 -14.71 8.91 -4.09
C SER A 424 -14.69 9.88 -2.90
N LEU A 425 -13.96 11.00 -3.03
CA LEU A 425 -13.88 12.05 -2.01
C LEU A 425 -15.25 12.67 -1.76
N HIS A 426 -15.94 13.04 -2.83
CA HIS A 426 -17.27 13.63 -2.78
C HIS A 426 -18.29 12.71 -2.12
N ASP A 427 -18.38 11.46 -2.55
CA ASP A 427 -19.35 10.51 -2.01
C ASP A 427 -19.09 10.20 -0.53
N GLY A 428 -17.81 10.05 -0.15
CA GLY A 428 -17.45 9.91 1.26
C GLY A 428 -17.78 11.14 2.08
N MET A 429 -17.47 12.34 1.59
CA MET A 429 -17.74 13.60 2.31
C MET A 429 -19.23 13.78 2.57
N ARG A 430 -20.10 13.39 1.63
CA ARG A 430 -21.56 13.39 1.85
C ARG A 430 -21.98 12.51 3.01
N ILE A 431 -21.41 11.31 3.16
CA ILE A 431 -21.68 10.44 4.31
C ILE A 431 -21.38 11.16 5.63
N TRP A 432 -20.25 11.88 5.69
CA TRP A 432 -19.86 12.65 6.87
C TRP A 432 -20.75 13.87 7.11
N ILE A 433 -21.03 14.66 6.07
CA ILE A 433 -21.93 15.84 6.11
C ILE A 433 -23.33 15.43 6.59
N ASP A 434 -23.92 14.40 6.00
CA ASP A 434 -25.26 13.92 6.36
C ASP A 434 -25.28 13.35 7.79
N GLY A 435 -24.23 12.61 8.18
CA GLY A 435 -24.07 12.13 9.54
C GLY A 435 -24.02 13.26 10.57
N ALA A 436 -23.25 14.33 10.29
CA ALA A 436 -23.17 15.49 11.18
C ALA A 436 -24.49 16.28 11.24
N ARG A 437 -25.19 16.45 10.12
CA ARG A 437 -26.52 17.10 10.07
C ARG A 437 -27.55 16.31 10.88
N GLY A 438 -27.64 15.00 10.65
CA GLY A 438 -28.58 14.12 11.34
C GLY A 438 -28.39 14.10 12.87
N SER A 439 -27.20 14.43 13.38
CA SER A 439 -26.96 14.54 14.83
C SER A 439 -27.75 15.68 15.49
N LYS A 440 -28.15 16.71 14.74
CA LYS A 440 -28.92 17.86 15.27
C LYS A 440 -30.41 17.54 15.34
N ASP A 441 -30.88 16.65 14.45
CA ASP A 441 -32.27 16.28 14.32
C ASP A 441 -32.59 15.11 15.24
N SER A 442 -32.80 15.41 16.53
CA SER A 442 -33.05 14.45 17.62
C SER A 442 -34.18 13.40 17.40
N GLY A 443 -34.92 13.47 16.28
CA GLY A 443 -36.00 12.54 15.94
C GLY A 443 -35.80 11.70 14.67
N LEU A 444 -34.80 11.99 13.83
CA LEU A 444 -34.55 11.23 12.60
C LEU A 444 -33.38 10.28 12.85
N GLY A 445 -33.68 9.02 13.18
CA GLY A 445 -32.65 7.99 13.34
C GLY A 445 -31.71 7.97 12.13
N GLY A 446 -30.39 7.97 12.37
CA GLY A 446 -29.38 7.94 11.30
C GLY A 446 -28.42 9.14 11.24
N GLY A 447 -28.25 9.91 12.33
CA GLY A 447 -27.15 10.85 12.50
C GLY A 447 -25.95 10.25 13.25
N PHE A 448 -24.82 10.96 13.27
CA PHE A 448 -23.72 10.64 14.17
C PHE A 448 -24.13 10.88 15.63
N PRO A 449 -23.53 10.14 16.58
CA PRO A 449 -23.71 10.46 18.00
C PRO A 449 -23.29 11.88 18.30
N LYS A 450 -24.10 12.62 19.06
CA LYS A 450 -23.83 14.03 19.42
C LYS A 450 -22.45 14.23 20.01
N THR A 451 -22.01 13.32 20.88
CA THR A 451 -20.66 13.32 21.45
C THR A 451 -19.55 13.27 20.40
N THR A 452 -19.79 12.64 19.26
CA THR A 452 -18.84 12.59 18.15
C THR A 452 -18.78 13.94 17.43
N VAL A 453 -19.93 14.55 17.14
CA VAL A 453 -19.99 15.88 16.50
C VAL A 453 -19.38 16.94 17.42
N ASP A 454 -19.74 16.94 18.70
CA ASP A 454 -19.18 17.86 19.70
C ASP A 454 -17.64 17.75 19.78
N ARG A 455 -17.11 16.51 19.69
CA ARG A 455 -15.66 16.28 19.64
C ARG A 455 -15.03 16.70 18.32
N LEU A 456 -15.70 16.52 17.17
CA LEU A 456 -15.19 17.01 15.88
C LEU A 456 -15.08 18.54 15.85
N VAL A 457 -15.95 19.24 16.58
CA VAL A 457 -15.92 20.71 16.73
C VAL A 457 -14.99 21.16 17.87
N ASP A 458 -14.48 20.24 18.70
CA ASP A 458 -13.59 20.59 19.81
C ASP A 458 -12.34 21.28 19.28
N ARG A 459 -12.18 22.54 19.69
CA ARG A 459 -11.06 23.41 19.30
C ARG A 459 -9.70 22.87 19.71
N ARG A 460 -9.64 21.94 20.68
CA ARG A 460 -8.41 21.22 21.05
C ARG A 460 -7.94 20.25 19.96
N LEU A 461 -8.84 19.76 19.12
CA LEU A 461 -8.48 18.92 17.98
C LEU A 461 -8.05 19.74 16.76
N GLU A 462 -7.94 21.07 16.89
CA GLU A 462 -7.59 22.01 15.82
C GLU A 462 -8.58 21.99 14.63
N GLY A 463 -9.69 21.24 14.71
CA GLY A 463 -10.64 21.02 13.61
C GLY A 463 -11.14 22.31 12.96
N ALA A 464 -11.61 23.26 13.76
CA ALA A 464 -12.06 24.58 13.27
C ALA A 464 -10.91 25.38 12.60
N SER A 465 -9.69 25.28 13.15
CA SER A 465 -8.50 25.93 12.59
C SER A 465 -8.06 25.28 11.29
N MET A 466 -8.12 23.95 11.18
CA MET A 466 -7.82 23.20 9.96
C MET A 466 -8.85 23.52 8.87
N TRP A 467 -10.14 23.53 9.23
CA TRP A 467 -11.22 23.84 8.32
C TRP A 467 -11.06 25.22 7.67
N TYR A 468 -10.95 26.28 8.48
CA TYR A 468 -10.79 27.63 7.95
C TYR A 468 -9.40 27.85 7.31
N GLY A 469 -8.35 27.21 7.87
CA GLY A 469 -7.00 27.26 7.32
C GLY A 469 -6.90 26.77 5.88
N PHE A 470 -7.61 25.68 5.54
CA PHE A 470 -7.73 25.22 4.15
C PHE A 470 -8.42 26.28 3.28
N ILE A 471 -9.60 26.78 3.67
CA ILE A 471 -10.36 27.80 2.92
C ILE A 471 -9.49 29.03 2.62
N ALA A 472 -8.82 29.56 3.65
CA ALA A 472 -7.95 30.73 3.54
C ALA A 472 -6.77 30.47 2.60
N THR A 473 -6.15 29.28 2.69
CA THR A 473 -5.04 28.86 1.83
C THR A 473 -5.48 28.72 0.38
N THR A 474 -6.59 28.02 0.12
CA THR A 474 -7.15 27.82 -1.22
C THR A 474 -7.44 29.17 -1.87
N ARG A 475 -8.20 30.05 -1.20
CA ARG A 475 -8.51 31.39 -1.74
C ARG A 475 -7.26 32.25 -1.91
N GLY A 476 -6.28 32.12 -1.03
CA GLY A 476 -4.99 32.81 -1.13
C GLY A 476 -4.17 32.45 -2.38
N ARG A 477 -4.40 31.27 -2.97
CA ARG A 477 -3.76 30.85 -4.24
C ARG A 477 -4.37 31.52 -5.48
N PHE A 478 -5.52 32.18 -5.35
CA PHE A 478 -6.22 32.86 -6.45
C PHE A 478 -6.36 34.37 -6.14
N PRO A 479 -5.35 35.21 -6.44
CA PRO A 479 -5.33 36.62 -6.04
C PRO A 479 -6.48 37.47 -6.59
N SER A 480 -7.07 37.07 -7.71
CA SER A 480 -8.27 37.70 -8.29
C SER A 480 -9.53 37.48 -7.45
N GLY A 481 -9.50 36.57 -6.47
CA GLY A 481 -10.66 36.11 -5.71
C GLY A 481 -11.50 35.08 -6.46
N THR A 482 -11.31 34.92 -7.78
CA THR A 482 -12.04 33.96 -8.60
C THR A 482 -11.24 32.68 -8.76
N ILE A 483 -11.79 31.57 -8.26
CA ILE A 483 -11.23 30.23 -8.48
C ILE A 483 -11.65 29.76 -9.87
N THR A 484 -10.70 29.69 -10.80
CA THR A 484 -10.96 29.31 -12.20
C THR A 484 -10.94 27.81 -12.44
N VAL A 485 -10.44 27.02 -11.47
CA VAL A 485 -10.31 25.56 -11.59
C VAL A 485 -11.60 24.89 -11.07
N PRO A 486 -12.43 24.25 -11.93
CA PRO A 486 -13.74 23.75 -11.51
C PRO A 486 -13.70 22.73 -10.38
N SER A 487 -12.71 21.83 -10.35
CA SER A 487 -12.55 20.83 -9.29
C SER A 487 -12.20 21.48 -7.95
N VAL A 488 -11.38 22.54 -7.94
CA VAL A 488 -11.05 23.29 -6.72
C VAL A 488 -12.27 24.01 -6.18
N THR A 489 -13.11 24.59 -7.04
CA THR A 489 -14.37 25.22 -6.63
C THR A 489 -15.31 24.21 -5.97
N ARG A 490 -15.55 23.05 -6.62
CA ARG A 490 -16.40 21.99 -6.04
C ARG A 490 -15.87 21.47 -4.70
N LEU A 491 -14.56 21.30 -4.61
CA LEU A 491 -13.89 20.86 -3.39
C LEU A 491 -14.06 21.88 -2.25
N LEU A 492 -13.90 23.17 -2.56
CA LEU A 492 -14.07 24.25 -1.58
C LEU A 492 -15.53 24.34 -1.10
N ASP A 493 -16.50 24.24 -2.02
CA ASP A 493 -17.92 24.26 -1.69
C ASP A 493 -18.30 23.11 -0.75
N MET A 494 -17.83 21.90 -1.06
CA MET A 494 -18.04 20.71 -0.23
C MET A 494 -17.36 20.85 1.16
N TRP A 495 -16.16 21.41 1.21
CA TRP A 495 -15.45 21.65 2.47
C TRP A 495 -16.17 22.71 3.33
N MET A 496 -16.71 23.76 2.71
CA MET A 496 -17.55 24.75 3.39
C MET A 496 -18.86 24.14 3.90
N GLU A 497 -19.49 23.27 3.11
CA GLU A 497 -20.69 22.53 3.50
C GLU A 497 -20.43 21.65 4.73
N TRP A 498 -19.28 20.98 4.77
CA TRP A 498 -18.83 20.21 5.93
C TRP A 498 -18.71 21.05 7.20
N GLY A 499 -18.05 22.23 7.12
CA GLY A 499 -17.97 23.14 8.25
C GLY A 499 -19.36 23.61 8.72
N THR A 500 -20.24 23.92 7.78
CA THR A 500 -21.62 24.33 8.08
C THR A 500 -22.41 23.20 8.77
N ALA A 501 -22.24 21.96 8.32
CA ALA A 501 -22.86 20.78 8.95
C ALA A 501 -22.41 20.64 10.41
N LEU A 502 -21.13 20.91 10.69
CA LEU A 502 -20.57 20.95 12.04
C LEU A 502 -20.97 22.20 12.86
N GLY A 503 -21.61 23.20 12.25
CA GLY A 503 -21.97 24.46 12.91
C GLY A 503 -20.82 25.46 13.01
N LEU A 504 -19.78 25.29 12.20
CA LEU A 504 -18.73 26.30 12.03
C LEU A 504 -19.26 27.46 11.18
N ASP A 505 -18.81 28.66 11.51
CA ASP A 505 -19.16 29.89 10.82
C ASP A 505 -17.87 30.54 10.32
N GLU A 506 -17.78 30.75 9.00
CA GLU A 506 -16.55 31.20 8.36
C GLU A 506 -16.09 32.55 8.90
N GLU A 507 -17.02 33.48 9.13
CA GLU A 507 -16.71 34.81 9.61
C GLU A 507 -16.17 34.79 11.03
N LYS A 508 -16.80 34.02 11.93
CA LYS A 508 -16.33 33.85 13.30
C LYS A 508 -14.97 33.18 13.35
N GLU A 509 -14.74 32.14 12.55
CA GLU A 509 -13.45 31.44 12.50
C GLU A 509 -12.36 32.32 11.88
N ARG A 510 -12.68 33.16 10.89
CA ARG A 510 -11.79 34.19 10.34
C ARG A 510 -11.36 35.20 11.39
N VAL A 511 -12.31 35.77 12.11
CA VAL A 511 -12.04 36.74 13.19
C VAL A 511 -11.23 36.09 14.31
N TRP A 512 -11.57 34.86 14.67
CA TRP A 512 -10.86 34.09 15.70
C TRP A 512 -9.43 33.78 15.28
N GLN A 513 -9.21 33.27 14.06
CA GLN A 513 -7.86 32.96 13.57
C GLN A 513 -7.01 34.23 13.51
N ALA A 514 -7.54 35.34 12.99
CA ALA A 514 -6.86 36.63 13.00
C ALA A 514 -6.54 37.14 14.43
N ALA A 515 -7.36 36.79 15.42
CA ALA A 515 -7.13 37.13 16.82
C ALA A 515 -6.06 36.25 17.49
N CYS A 516 -5.84 35.04 16.98
CA CYS A 516 -5.03 33.98 17.58
C CYS A 516 -3.74 33.64 16.81
N THR A 517 -3.53 34.11 15.57
CA THR A 517 -2.28 33.88 14.81
C THR A 517 -1.36 35.10 14.78
N CYS A 518 -0.05 34.83 14.88
CA CYS A 518 1.00 35.84 14.83
C CYS A 518 1.14 36.39 13.41
N SER A 519 1.11 37.71 13.24
CA SER A 519 1.30 38.36 11.94
C SER A 519 2.71 38.20 11.36
N TRP A 520 3.69 37.79 12.18
CA TRP A 520 5.05 37.52 11.69
C TRP A 520 5.12 36.16 11.01
N ARG A 521 5.18 36.13 9.67
CA ARG A 521 5.11 34.90 8.85
C ARG A 521 6.17 33.85 9.14
N ALA A 522 7.34 34.23 9.66
CA ALA A 522 8.38 33.26 10.05
C ALA A 522 8.17 32.68 11.47
N CYS A 523 7.12 33.09 12.19
CA CYS A 523 6.74 32.51 13.47
C CYS A 523 5.91 31.24 13.27
N ILE A 524 6.18 30.19 14.05
CA ILE A 524 5.32 28.99 14.08
C ILE A 524 3.86 29.33 14.38
N ASN A 525 3.62 30.34 15.24
CA ASN A 525 2.28 30.79 15.60
C ASN A 525 1.59 31.62 14.50
N SER A 526 2.25 31.87 13.36
CA SER A 526 1.58 32.47 12.20
C SER A 526 0.71 31.47 11.45
N ILE A 527 1.00 30.19 11.64
CA ILE A 527 0.29 29.06 11.07
C ILE A 527 -0.55 28.38 12.16
N VAL A 528 0.02 28.19 13.35
CA VAL A 528 -0.64 27.56 14.49
C VAL A 528 -1.23 28.63 15.42
N PRO A 529 -2.48 28.52 15.89
CA PRO A 529 -3.03 29.43 16.90
C PRO A 529 -2.16 29.49 18.16
N ALA A 530 -1.82 30.70 18.61
CA ALA A 530 -1.00 30.86 19.80
C ALA A 530 -1.77 30.45 21.07
N PRO A 531 -1.11 29.75 22.02
CA PRO A 531 -1.75 29.33 23.27
C PRO A 531 -2.03 30.49 24.23
N LYS A 532 -1.46 31.67 23.96
CA LYS A 532 -1.61 32.88 24.77
C LYS A 532 -2.23 34.00 23.93
N PRO A 533 -2.98 34.93 24.55
CA PRO A 533 -3.46 36.13 23.88
C PRO A 533 -2.30 36.87 23.19
N LEU A 534 -2.53 37.24 21.94
CA LEU A 534 -1.52 37.94 21.16
C LEU A 534 -1.47 39.43 21.50
N MET A 535 -0.27 39.99 21.47
CA MET A 535 -0.06 41.42 21.62
C MET A 535 -0.48 42.15 20.35
N VAL A 536 -1.45 43.04 20.49
CA VAL A 536 -1.89 43.90 19.40
C VAL A 536 -0.87 45.02 19.17
N CYS A 537 -0.55 45.32 17.91
CA CYS A 537 0.31 46.45 17.56
C CYS A 537 -0.30 47.76 18.07
N LYS A 538 0.40 48.46 18.96
CA LYS A 538 -0.04 49.77 19.50
C LYS A 538 -0.16 50.88 18.43
N GLY A 539 0.31 50.65 17.21
CA GLY A 539 0.25 51.63 16.12
C GLY A 539 -1.00 51.50 15.27
N CYS A 540 -1.23 50.31 14.67
CA CYS A 540 -2.37 50.10 13.77
C CYS A 540 -3.56 49.38 14.41
N HIS A 541 -3.37 48.71 15.56
CA HIS A 541 -4.37 47.85 16.22
C HIS A 541 -4.90 46.67 15.40
N GLU A 542 -4.35 46.43 14.22
CA GLU A 542 -4.76 45.36 13.30
C GLU A 542 -3.87 44.12 13.45
N THR A 543 -2.54 44.29 13.44
CA THR A 543 -1.60 43.17 13.51
C THR A 543 -1.38 42.70 14.95
N ARG A 544 -1.12 41.39 15.10
CA ARG A 544 -1.00 40.72 16.39
C ARG A 544 0.27 39.88 16.45
N TYR A 545 0.93 39.84 17.61
CA TYR A 545 2.21 39.16 17.76
C TYR A 545 2.23 38.29 19.01
N CYS A 546 2.79 37.08 18.90
CA CYS A 546 2.93 36.19 20.06
C CYS A 546 4.03 36.66 21.03
N SER A 547 4.91 37.55 20.58
CA SER A 547 6.03 38.08 21.37
C SER A 547 6.53 39.41 20.82
N ALA A 548 7.22 40.18 21.65
CA ALA A 548 7.84 41.44 21.23
C ALA A 548 8.97 41.20 20.21
N ALA A 549 9.59 40.03 20.25
CA ALA A 549 10.56 39.60 19.26
C ALA A 549 9.91 39.48 17.87
N CYS A 550 8.76 38.79 17.76
CA CYS A 550 8.03 38.68 16.49
C CYS A 550 7.57 40.05 15.98
N GLN A 551 7.09 40.94 16.86
CA GLN A 551 6.76 42.31 16.47
C GLN A 551 7.97 43.06 15.91
N LYS A 552 9.13 43.00 16.58
CA LYS A 552 10.36 43.65 16.11
C LYS A 552 10.86 43.06 14.79
N SER A 553 10.77 41.74 14.61
CA SER A 553 11.14 41.06 13.37
C SER A 553 10.22 41.46 12.22
N ASP A 554 8.90 41.43 12.41
CA ASP A 554 7.93 41.86 11.41
C ASP A 554 8.05 43.36 11.06
N TRP A 555 8.38 44.18 12.07
CA TRP A 555 8.68 45.59 11.88
C TRP A 555 9.89 45.83 10.98
N LYS A 556 10.99 45.10 11.21
CA LYS A 556 12.25 45.29 10.48
C LYS A 556 12.29 44.56 9.13
N GLN A 557 11.75 43.35 9.08
CA GLN A 557 11.91 42.39 7.98
C GLN A 557 10.59 42.09 7.26
N GLY A 558 9.46 42.10 7.96
CA GLY A 558 8.15 41.75 7.39
C GLY A 558 7.40 42.89 6.70
N GLY A 559 8.01 44.08 6.65
CA GLY A 559 7.42 45.24 6.00
C GLY A 559 6.27 45.88 6.79
N HIS A 560 6.02 45.46 8.04
CA HIS A 560 4.97 46.07 8.85
C HIS A 560 5.22 47.56 9.12
N ARG A 561 6.49 47.98 9.23
CA ARG A 561 6.87 49.39 9.35
C ARG A 561 6.25 50.26 8.26
N VAL A 562 6.17 49.77 7.02
CA VAL A 562 5.62 50.51 5.88
C VAL A 562 4.09 50.55 5.92
N LYS A 563 3.46 49.48 6.43
CA LYS A 563 2.00 49.33 6.46
C LYS A 563 1.35 49.95 7.70
N CYS A 564 2.09 50.16 8.78
CA CYS A 564 1.55 50.62 10.05
C CYS A 564 1.00 52.05 9.95
N ARG A 565 -0.31 52.21 10.23
CA ARG A 565 -1.03 53.49 10.12
C ARG A 565 -0.41 54.64 10.92
N ARG A 566 0.27 54.35 12.05
CA ARG A 566 0.96 55.37 12.86
C ARG A 566 2.02 56.16 12.08
N LEU A 567 2.56 55.59 11.00
CA LEU A 567 3.58 56.23 10.16
C LEU A 567 3.01 56.82 8.86
N LYS A 568 1.69 56.79 8.66
CA LYS A 568 0.99 57.46 7.54
C LYS A 568 0.46 58.85 7.92
N ALA A 569 0.88 59.38 9.08
CA ALA A 569 0.58 60.74 9.52
C ALA A 569 1.71 61.70 9.13
#